data_AF-A0AB37Z2I2-F1
#
_entry.id   AF-A0AB37Z2I2-F1
#
_cell.length_a   1.000
_cell.length_b   1.000
_cell.length_c   1.000
_cell.angle_alpha   90.00
_cell.angle_beta   90.00
_cell.angle_gamma   90.00
#
_symmetry.space_group_name_H-M   'P 1'
#
loop_
_entity.id
_entity.type
_entity.pdbx_description
1 polymer ?
#
loop_
_entity_poly.entity_id
_entity_poly.type
_entity_poly.pdbx_seq_one_letter_code
_entity_poly.pdbx_strand_id
1 'polypeptide(L)'
;MTDNPEPQKDTDAASQEVVEQAHPWADLAPEHFRLLRLTALPTDRHTGARPLRFIQFGSVERLGKQHSLLRLTLQLPGQRVRKEQNILEVWADHEQRLLSFGPDSALQVQPENRGLGRFMLARGISWARQHFAHYQVANTTLPSKDAFSEEARARRDHCLQAQGFVVEYLDPLKIKAHCVAPRVSSLHGDWHTEKVQIVELLDAASMLQQADQSLREQEVKVRKLEERIEVFKREDNGLRFTITCLVAFCVFQAGLLIWIATR
;
A
#
# COMPACT_ATOMS: atom_id res chain seq x y z
N MET A 1 32.24 -9.03 -74.68
CA MET A 1 30.90 -9.20 -74.06
C MET A 1 31.06 -10.27 -73.01
N THR A 2 31.19 -9.85 -71.76
CA THR A 2 31.56 -10.68 -70.62
C THR A 2 30.39 -10.61 -69.66
N ASP A 3 29.78 -11.75 -69.37
CA ASP A 3 28.58 -11.91 -68.57
C ASP A 3 28.98 -12.02 -67.09
N ASN A 4 28.38 -11.20 -66.23
CA ASN A 4 28.61 -11.18 -64.79
C ASN A 4 27.24 -11.22 -64.08
N PRO A 5 26.92 -12.26 -63.28
CA PRO A 5 25.61 -12.36 -62.66
C PRO A 5 25.50 -11.44 -61.43
N GLU A 6 24.34 -10.81 -61.31
CA GLU A 6 23.97 -9.88 -60.22
C GLU A 6 23.83 -10.59 -58.86
N PRO A 7 24.14 -9.90 -57.75
CA PRO A 7 24.09 -10.48 -56.41
C PRO A 7 22.66 -10.60 -55.87
N GLN A 8 22.41 -11.74 -55.23
CA GLN A 8 21.20 -12.06 -54.46
C GLN A 8 20.93 -11.00 -53.40
N LYS A 9 19.69 -10.47 -53.39
CA LYS A 9 19.15 -9.75 -52.24
C LYS A 9 18.55 -10.76 -51.27
N ASP A 10 19.26 -10.96 -50.16
CA ASP A 10 18.74 -11.60 -48.97
C ASP A 10 17.45 -10.87 -48.53
N THR A 11 16.35 -11.62 -48.50
CA THR A 11 15.09 -11.17 -47.92
C THR A 11 15.16 -11.51 -46.44
N ASP A 12 15.55 -10.53 -45.63
CA ASP A 12 15.29 -10.52 -44.20
C ASP A 12 13.77 -10.52 -43.99
N ALA A 13 13.19 -11.70 -43.80
CA ALA A 13 11.82 -11.86 -43.34
C ALA A 13 11.78 -11.44 -41.86
N ALA A 14 11.45 -10.17 -41.65
CA ALA A 14 11.17 -9.58 -40.36
C ALA A 14 10.20 -10.46 -39.56
N SER A 15 10.63 -10.82 -38.35
CA SER A 15 9.81 -11.40 -37.30
C SER A 15 8.53 -10.55 -37.15
N GLN A 16 7.39 -11.10 -37.57
CA GLN A 16 6.10 -10.50 -37.29
C GLN A 16 5.88 -10.57 -35.78
N GLU A 17 6.10 -9.45 -35.09
CA GLU A 17 5.57 -9.22 -33.75
C GLU A 17 4.04 -9.36 -33.84
N VAL A 18 3.53 -10.48 -33.36
CA VAL A 18 2.10 -10.69 -33.15
C VAL A 18 1.69 -9.70 -32.07
N VAL A 19 1.15 -8.55 -32.49
CA VAL A 19 0.47 -7.63 -31.57
C VAL A 19 -0.77 -8.36 -31.09
N GLU A 20 -0.64 -8.99 -29.92
CA GLU A 20 -1.72 -9.68 -29.22
C GLU A 20 -2.86 -8.68 -29.03
N GLN A 21 -3.98 -8.91 -29.73
CA GLN A 21 -5.13 -8.02 -29.66
C GLN A 21 -5.64 -8.01 -28.21
N ALA A 22 -5.55 -6.86 -27.56
CA ALA A 22 -5.99 -6.72 -26.17
C ALA A 22 -7.46 -7.12 -26.03
N HIS A 23 -7.75 -8.02 -25.08
CA HIS A 23 -9.09 -8.52 -24.83
C HIS A 23 -10.07 -7.34 -24.59
N PRO A 24 -11.34 -7.41 -25.04
CA PRO A 24 -12.32 -6.31 -24.88
C PRO A 24 -12.60 -5.87 -23.44
N TRP A 25 -12.12 -6.62 -22.45
CA TRP A 25 -12.27 -6.31 -21.02
C TRP A 25 -10.97 -5.83 -20.36
N ALA A 26 -9.92 -5.60 -21.16
CA ALA A 26 -8.61 -5.15 -20.68
C ALA A 26 -8.63 -3.76 -20.03
N ASP A 27 -9.66 -2.92 -20.25
CA ASP A 27 -9.72 -1.55 -19.71
C ASP A 27 -10.99 -1.26 -18.88
N LEU A 28 -11.59 -2.29 -18.28
CA LEU A 28 -12.76 -2.09 -17.41
C LEU A 28 -12.43 -1.25 -16.16
N ALA A 29 -13.29 -0.25 -15.92
CA ALA A 29 -13.29 0.55 -14.71
C ALA A 29 -13.95 -0.18 -13.54
N PRO A 30 -13.56 0.11 -12.28
CA PRO A 30 -14.23 -0.43 -11.10
C PRO A 30 -15.68 0.07 -11.01
N GLU A 31 -16.59 -0.82 -10.60
CA GLU A 31 -18.03 -0.51 -10.49
C GLU A 31 -18.52 -0.51 -9.05
N HIS A 32 -18.02 -1.46 -8.26
CA HIS A 32 -18.37 -1.60 -6.85
C HIS A 32 -17.24 -1.04 -6.00
N PHE A 33 -17.57 -0.17 -5.06
CA PHE A 33 -16.61 0.49 -4.19
C PHE A 33 -16.86 0.17 -2.73
N ARG A 34 -15.79 -0.10 -1.99
CA ARG A 34 -15.81 -0.26 -0.53
C ARG A 34 -14.67 0.52 0.11
N LEU A 35 -14.86 0.90 1.37
CA LEU A 35 -13.82 1.54 2.15
C LEU A 35 -12.97 0.46 2.83
N LEU A 36 -11.65 0.57 2.72
CA LEU A 36 -10.72 -0.23 3.51
C LEU A 36 -10.04 0.62 4.56
N ARG A 37 -10.00 0.12 5.78
CA ARG A 37 -9.21 0.67 6.89
C ARG A 37 -7.92 -0.13 7.04
N LEU A 38 -6.81 0.59 6.98
CA LEU A 38 -5.47 0.08 7.23
C LEU A 38 -5.02 0.49 8.64
N THR A 39 -4.96 -0.48 9.54
CA THR A 39 -4.59 -0.23 10.96
C THR A 39 -3.18 0.33 11.09
N ALA A 40 -2.94 1.26 12.01
CA ALA A 40 -1.59 1.78 12.25
C ALA A 40 -0.63 0.65 12.63
N LEU A 41 0.56 0.62 12.02
CA LEU A 41 1.62 -0.33 12.33
C LEU A 41 2.89 0.41 12.77
N PRO A 42 3.80 -0.26 13.50
CA PRO A 42 5.09 0.32 13.87
C PRO A 42 5.85 0.84 12.65
N THR A 43 6.73 1.82 12.85
CA THR A 43 7.61 2.30 11.78
C THR A 43 8.48 1.15 11.26
N ASP A 44 8.62 1.09 9.95
CA ASP A 44 9.37 0.08 9.23
C ASP A 44 10.60 0.70 8.58
N ARG A 45 11.72 -0.02 8.55
CA ARG A 45 12.98 0.50 7.98
C ARG A 45 12.86 0.81 6.48
N HIS A 46 12.04 0.06 5.74
CA HIS A 46 11.93 0.18 4.28
C HIS A 46 10.77 1.07 3.85
N THR A 47 9.63 0.92 4.53
CA THR A 47 8.38 1.61 4.16
C THR A 47 8.10 2.86 5.01
N GLY A 48 8.88 3.09 6.07
CA GLY A 48 8.77 4.26 6.93
C GLY A 48 7.57 4.20 7.88
N ALA A 49 6.96 5.36 8.13
CA ALA A 49 5.82 5.47 9.03
C ALA A 49 4.57 4.82 8.40
N ARG A 50 3.86 4.00 9.20
CA ARG A 50 2.67 3.27 8.75
C ARG A 50 1.43 3.71 9.56
N PRO A 51 0.95 4.95 9.37
CA PRO A 51 -0.20 5.44 10.12
C PRO A 51 -1.49 4.73 9.72
N LEU A 52 -2.54 4.95 10.53
CA LEU A 52 -3.91 4.63 10.15
C LEU A 52 -4.23 5.31 8.82
N ARG A 53 -4.75 4.55 7.85
CA ARG A 53 -5.18 5.08 6.56
C ARG A 53 -6.49 4.47 6.13
N PHE A 54 -7.27 5.24 5.39
CA PHE A 54 -8.42 4.73 4.67
C PHE A 54 -8.13 4.78 3.17
N ILE A 55 -8.45 3.70 2.46
CA ILE A 55 -8.26 3.60 1.00
C ILE A 55 -9.54 3.07 0.37
N GLN A 56 -9.74 3.39 -0.91
CA GLN A 56 -10.88 2.88 -1.67
C GLN A 56 -10.50 1.56 -2.34
N PHE A 57 -11.35 0.55 -2.16
CA PHE A 57 -11.29 -0.71 -2.88
C PHE A 57 -12.38 -0.75 -3.94
N GLY A 58 -11.96 -0.85 -5.20
CA GLY A 58 -12.84 -1.01 -6.34
C GLY A 58 -12.81 -2.45 -6.85
N SER A 59 -13.96 -2.97 -7.25
CA SER A 59 -14.07 -4.27 -7.93
C SER A 59 -15.00 -4.19 -9.13
N VAL A 60 -14.63 -4.88 -10.20
CA VAL A 60 -15.49 -5.13 -11.36
C VAL A 60 -15.39 -6.60 -11.73
N GLU A 61 -16.55 -7.19 -12.02
CA GLU A 61 -16.70 -8.60 -12.36
C GLU A 61 -17.44 -8.72 -13.69
N ARG A 62 -16.97 -9.63 -14.54
CA ARG A 62 -17.63 -10.06 -15.77
C ARG A 62 -17.60 -11.57 -15.86
N LEU A 63 -18.78 -12.16 -15.94
CA LEU A 63 -18.95 -13.59 -16.18
C LEU A 63 -19.37 -13.78 -17.63
N GLY A 64 -18.54 -14.45 -18.42
CA GLY A 64 -18.80 -14.75 -19.82
C GLY A 64 -18.85 -16.26 -20.09
N LYS A 65 -19.11 -16.62 -21.35
CA LYS A 65 -19.14 -18.02 -21.78
C LYS A 65 -17.74 -18.60 -22.03
N GLN A 66 -16.84 -17.81 -22.62
CA GLN A 66 -15.47 -18.20 -22.94
C GLN A 66 -14.48 -17.75 -21.86
N HIS A 67 -14.58 -16.49 -21.46
CA HIS A 67 -13.75 -15.92 -20.41
C HIS A 67 -14.61 -15.32 -19.30
N SER A 68 -14.08 -15.31 -18.08
CA SER A 68 -14.56 -14.50 -16.96
C SER A 68 -13.42 -13.70 -16.37
N LEU A 69 -13.72 -12.50 -15.91
CA LEU A 69 -12.74 -11.55 -15.35
C LEU A 69 -13.23 -11.01 -14.02
N LEU A 70 -12.32 -11.00 -13.04
CA LEU A 70 -12.39 -10.12 -11.88
C LEU A 70 -11.21 -9.16 -11.91
N ARG A 71 -11.49 -7.86 -11.84
CA ARG A 71 -10.48 -6.83 -11.63
C ARG A 71 -10.71 -6.13 -10.30
N LEU A 72 -9.67 -6.12 -9.47
CA LEU A 72 -9.62 -5.45 -8.18
C LEU A 72 -8.67 -4.27 -8.26
N THR A 73 -9.06 -3.14 -7.71
CA THR A 73 -8.29 -1.89 -7.74
C THR A 73 -8.21 -1.27 -6.36
N LEU A 74 -7.06 -0.68 -5.99
CA LEU A 74 -6.90 0.11 -4.79
C LEU A 74 -6.54 1.56 -5.13
N GLN A 75 -7.34 2.50 -4.64
CA GLN A 75 -7.08 3.93 -4.81
C GLN A 75 -6.78 4.57 -3.46
N LEU A 76 -5.69 5.35 -3.42
CA LEU A 76 -5.28 6.08 -2.23
C LEU A 76 -5.76 7.53 -2.34
N PRO A 77 -6.45 8.06 -1.31
CA PRO A 77 -6.81 9.47 -1.27
C PRO A 77 -5.56 10.36 -1.34
N GLY A 78 -5.57 11.34 -2.24
CA GLY A 78 -4.51 12.34 -2.36
C GLY A 78 -3.17 11.84 -2.90
N GLN A 79 -3.07 10.59 -3.36
CA GLN A 79 -1.82 10.03 -3.87
C GLN A 79 -2.04 9.38 -5.25
N ARG A 80 -1.32 9.86 -6.26
CA ARG A 80 -1.32 9.24 -7.59
C ARG A 80 -0.38 8.04 -7.61
N VAL A 81 -0.88 6.91 -8.07
CA VAL A 81 -0.11 5.68 -8.32
C VAL A 81 0.01 5.44 -9.83
N ARG A 82 0.98 4.62 -10.25
CA ARG A 82 1.10 4.23 -11.66
C ARG A 82 -0.11 3.40 -12.09
N LYS A 83 -0.45 3.41 -13.38
CA LYS A 83 -1.62 2.70 -13.92
C LYS A 83 -1.60 1.19 -13.62
N GLU A 84 -0.42 0.57 -13.61
CA GLU A 84 -0.25 -0.87 -13.35
C GLU A 84 -0.18 -1.23 -11.85
N GLN A 85 -0.07 -0.23 -10.97
CA GLN A 85 0.01 -0.47 -9.53
C GLN A 85 -1.39 -0.58 -8.94
N ASN A 86 -1.49 -1.33 -7.85
CA ASN A 86 -2.74 -1.52 -7.10
C ASN A 86 -3.86 -2.19 -7.89
N ILE A 87 -3.50 -2.94 -8.93
CA ILE A 87 -4.43 -3.72 -9.74
C ILE A 87 -4.12 -5.20 -9.56
N LEU A 88 -5.14 -6.00 -9.31
CA LEU A 88 -5.10 -7.45 -9.42
C LEU A 88 -6.16 -7.86 -10.43
N GLU A 89 -5.77 -8.71 -11.36
CA GLU A 89 -6.69 -9.30 -12.32
C GLU A 89 -6.71 -10.81 -12.15
N VAL A 90 -7.91 -11.37 -12.24
CA VAL A 90 -8.09 -12.81 -12.26
C VAL A 90 -8.90 -13.15 -13.49
N TRP A 91 -8.27 -13.84 -14.42
CA TRP A 91 -8.88 -14.28 -15.66
C TRP A 91 -9.15 -15.77 -15.57
N ALA A 92 -10.36 -16.19 -15.94
CA ALA A 92 -10.73 -17.58 -16.08
C ALA A 92 -11.00 -17.87 -17.56
N ASP A 93 -10.26 -18.82 -18.13
CA ASP A 93 -10.54 -19.40 -19.43
C ASP A 93 -11.38 -20.67 -19.24
N HIS A 94 -12.61 -20.65 -19.75
CA HIS A 94 -13.56 -21.76 -19.62
C HIS A 94 -13.30 -22.89 -20.63
N GLU A 95 -12.63 -22.60 -21.76
CA GLU A 95 -12.27 -23.60 -22.76
C GLU A 95 -11.14 -24.49 -22.23
N GLN A 96 -10.10 -23.86 -21.66
CA GLN A 96 -8.95 -24.56 -21.08
C GLN A 96 -9.14 -24.95 -19.59
N ARG A 97 -10.18 -24.43 -18.94
CA ARG A 97 -10.42 -24.56 -17.48
C ARG A 97 -9.21 -24.10 -16.66
N LEU A 98 -8.63 -22.99 -17.09
CA LEU A 98 -7.41 -22.41 -16.54
C LEU A 98 -7.72 -21.05 -15.91
N LEU A 99 -7.14 -20.78 -14.75
CA LEU A 99 -7.23 -19.51 -14.05
C LEU A 99 -5.87 -18.84 -13.98
N SER A 100 -5.72 -17.62 -14.51
CA SER A 100 -4.50 -16.83 -14.39
C SER A 100 -4.70 -15.64 -13.45
N PHE A 101 -3.64 -15.35 -12.68
CA PHE A 101 -3.57 -14.18 -11.79
C PHE A 101 -2.62 -13.16 -12.42
N GLY A 102 -3.17 -12.06 -12.92
CA GLY A 102 -2.43 -10.95 -13.51
C GLY A 102 -2.28 -9.77 -12.55
N PRO A 103 -1.42 -8.79 -12.88
CA PRO A 103 -0.74 -8.61 -14.17
C PRO A 103 0.58 -9.39 -14.29
N ASP A 104 1.05 -9.61 -15.52
CA ASP A 104 2.34 -10.25 -15.82
C ASP A 104 3.54 -9.56 -15.15
N SER A 105 3.40 -8.26 -14.83
CA SER A 105 4.40 -7.44 -14.13
C SER A 105 4.45 -7.67 -12.60
N ALA A 106 3.79 -8.74 -12.13
CA ALA A 106 3.44 -9.06 -10.75
C ALA A 106 2.61 -8.02 -10.02
N LEU A 107 1.95 -8.49 -8.96
CA LEU A 107 1.11 -7.70 -8.08
C LEU A 107 1.96 -6.66 -7.31
N GLN A 108 2.00 -5.43 -7.82
CA GLN A 108 2.64 -4.30 -7.16
C GLN A 108 1.61 -3.49 -6.39
N VAL A 109 1.74 -3.46 -5.06
CA VAL A 109 0.77 -2.78 -4.18
C VAL A 109 1.43 -1.72 -3.32
N GLN A 110 0.80 -0.54 -3.31
CA GLN A 110 1.12 0.61 -2.49
C GLN A 110 -0.10 0.95 -1.61
N PRO A 111 0.09 1.28 -0.32
CA PRO A 111 1.34 1.24 0.44
C PRO A 111 1.89 -0.19 0.65
N GLU A 112 3.20 -0.33 0.51
CA GLU A 112 3.91 -1.60 0.75
C GLU A 112 3.84 -2.05 2.23
N ASN A 113 3.97 -3.36 2.45
CA ASN A 113 4.05 -3.97 3.78
C ASN A 113 2.87 -3.61 4.73
N ARG A 114 1.66 -3.45 4.15
CA ARG A 114 0.40 -3.22 4.90
C ARG A 114 -0.57 -4.41 4.88
N GLY A 115 -0.18 -5.53 4.26
CA GLY A 115 -1.05 -6.70 4.09
C GLY A 115 -2.00 -6.61 2.89
N LEU A 116 -1.90 -5.55 2.07
CA LEU A 116 -2.78 -5.34 0.91
C LEU A 116 -2.60 -6.36 -0.20
N GLY A 117 -1.36 -6.77 -0.51
CA GLY A 117 -1.12 -7.82 -1.52
C GLY A 117 -1.82 -9.13 -1.16
N ARG A 118 -1.69 -9.56 0.11
CA ARG A 118 -2.40 -10.73 0.63
C ARG A 118 -3.91 -10.54 0.57
N PHE A 119 -4.42 -9.37 0.96
CA PHE A 119 -5.84 -9.05 0.87
C PHE A 119 -6.38 -9.15 -0.57
N MET A 120 -5.71 -8.54 -1.55
CA MET A 120 -6.13 -8.59 -2.95
C MET A 120 -6.14 -10.03 -3.46
N LEU A 121 -5.07 -10.79 -3.23
CA LEU A 121 -5.01 -12.21 -3.60
C LEU A 121 -6.13 -13.02 -2.92
N ALA A 122 -6.35 -12.82 -1.62
CA ALA A 122 -7.43 -13.48 -0.89
C ALA A 122 -8.80 -13.23 -1.51
N ARG A 123 -9.08 -11.97 -1.90
CA ARG A 123 -10.35 -11.60 -2.57
C ARG A 123 -10.47 -12.23 -3.95
N GLY A 124 -9.40 -12.22 -4.74
CA GLY A 124 -9.36 -12.88 -6.05
C GLY A 124 -9.56 -14.39 -5.96
N ILE A 125 -8.88 -15.04 -5.02
CA ILE A 125 -9.00 -16.48 -4.74
C ILE A 125 -10.40 -16.83 -4.25
N SER A 126 -10.97 -16.02 -3.35
CA SER A 126 -12.32 -16.26 -2.81
C SER A 126 -13.36 -16.23 -3.92
N TRP A 127 -13.28 -15.25 -4.83
CA TRP A 127 -14.14 -15.19 -6.01
C TRP A 127 -13.93 -16.40 -6.93
N ALA A 128 -12.67 -16.73 -7.25
CA ALA A 128 -12.37 -17.87 -8.10
C ALA A 128 -12.84 -19.20 -7.49
N ARG A 129 -12.79 -19.36 -6.16
CA ARG A 129 -13.31 -20.54 -5.45
C ARG A 129 -14.83 -20.61 -5.48
N GLN A 130 -15.54 -19.48 -5.51
CA GLN A 130 -17.01 -19.48 -5.59
C GLN A 130 -17.51 -19.99 -6.94
N HIS A 131 -16.82 -19.64 -8.04
CA HIS A 131 -17.28 -19.96 -9.39
C HIS A 131 -16.51 -21.11 -10.07
N PHE A 132 -15.20 -21.25 -9.80
CA PHE A 132 -14.26 -22.05 -10.59
C PHE A 132 -13.32 -22.91 -9.74
N ALA A 133 -13.78 -23.43 -8.59
CA ALA A 133 -12.94 -24.20 -7.65
C ALA A 133 -12.18 -25.39 -8.27
N HIS A 134 -12.73 -25.97 -9.35
CA HIS A 134 -12.18 -27.14 -10.03
C HIS A 134 -11.16 -26.81 -11.13
N TYR A 135 -10.95 -25.53 -11.44
CA TYR A 135 -10.03 -25.08 -12.49
C TYR A 135 -8.58 -25.24 -12.03
N GLN A 136 -7.69 -25.39 -13.00
CA GLN A 136 -6.24 -25.36 -12.77
C GLN A 136 -5.77 -23.92 -12.69
N VAL A 137 -4.67 -23.68 -11.98
CA VAL A 137 -4.06 -22.35 -11.90
C VAL A 137 -2.90 -22.28 -12.88
N ALA A 138 -2.87 -21.23 -13.70
CA ALA A 138 -1.81 -20.99 -14.67
C ALA A 138 -0.47 -20.73 -13.95
N ASN A 139 0.59 -21.32 -14.48
CA ASN A 139 1.94 -21.04 -14.00
C ASN A 139 2.28 -19.59 -14.32
N THR A 140 2.58 -18.80 -13.29
CA THR A 140 2.88 -17.37 -13.45
C THR A 140 4.37 -17.15 -13.26
N THR A 141 5.03 -16.50 -14.22
CA THR A 141 6.43 -16.06 -14.10
C THR A 141 6.51 -14.88 -13.13
N LEU A 142 7.33 -15.00 -12.09
CA LEU A 142 7.58 -13.91 -11.17
C LEU A 142 8.66 -12.99 -11.75
N PRO A 143 8.46 -11.66 -11.74
CA PRO A 143 9.42 -10.72 -12.29
C PRO A 143 10.69 -10.65 -11.44
N SER A 144 11.81 -10.45 -12.12
CA SER A 144 13.14 -10.39 -11.51
C SER A 144 13.38 -9.15 -10.65
N LYS A 145 12.49 -8.15 -10.68
CA LYS A 145 12.66 -6.88 -9.96
C LYS A 145 12.80 -7.08 -8.44
N ASP A 146 12.02 -8.00 -7.88
CA ASP A 146 12.06 -8.31 -6.45
C ASP A 146 13.23 -9.23 -6.08
N ALA A 147 13.92 -9.83 -7.07
CA ALA A 147 15.01 -10.78 -6.83
C ALA A 147 16.30 -10.11 -6.33
N PHE A 148 16.45 -8.81 -6.55
CA PHE A 148 17.66 -8.05 -6.18
C PHE A 148 17.71 -7.66 -4.69
N SER A 149 16.60 -7.78 -3.96
CA SER A 149 16.55 -7.57 -2.52
C SER A 149 16.06 -8.85 -1.84
N GLU A 150 16.90 -9.43 -0.98
CA GLU A 150 16.56 -10.67 -0.28
C GLU A 150 15.30 -10.53 0.57
N GLU A 151 15.14 -9.38 1.24
CA GLU A 151 13.95 -9.11 2.03
C GLU A 151 12.69 -8.90 1.17
N ALA A 152 12.80 -8.22 0.02
CA ALA A 152 11.66 -8.05 -0.89
C ALA A 152 11.18 -9.39 -1.44
N ARG A 153 12.14 -10.23 -1.83
CA ARG A 153 11.89 -11.62 -2.24
C ARG A 153 11.24 -12.43 -1.10
N ALA A 154 11.77 -12.37 0.11
CA ALA A 154 11.20 -13.09 1.26
C ALA A 154 9.76 -12.62 1.55
N ARG A 155 9.46 -11.32 1.45
CA ARG A 155 8.09 -10.78 1.62
C ARG A 155 7.14 -11.28 0.55
N ARG A 156 7.55 -11.27 -0.72
CA ARG A 156 6.77 -11.76 -1.85
C ARG A 156 6.47 -13.25 -1.68
N ASP A 157 7.50 -14.05 -1.44
CA ASP A 157 7.37 -15.51 -1.29
C ASP A 157 6.47 -15.87 -0.09
N HIS A 158 6.67 -15.21 1.06
CA HIS A 158 5.80 -15.39 2.22
C HIS A 158 4.34 -15.02 1.91
N CYS A 159 4.11 -13.96 1.13
CA CYS A 159 2.76 -13.57 0.71
C CYS A 159 2.09 -14.64 -0.17
N LEU A 160 2.83 -15.19 -1.14
CA LEU A 160 2.34 -16.24 -2.06
C LEU A 160 2.12 -17.57 -1.34
N GLN A 161 3.08 -18.01 -0.54
CA GLN A 161 2.99 -19.23 0.27
C GLN A 161 1.82 -19.19 1.25
N ALA A 162 1.59 -18.03 1.89
CA ALA A 162 0.45 -17.86 2.80
C ALA A 162 -0.92 -18.03 2.12
N GLN A 163 -1.00 -17.91 0.79
CA GLN A 163 -2.20 -18.17 -0.01
C GLN A 163 -2.24 -19.56 -0.64
N GLY A 164 -1.24 -20.41 -0.40
CA GLY A 164 -1.16 -21.77 -0.91
C GLY A 164 -0.45 -21.91 -2.27
N PHE A 165 0.24 -20.86 -2.73
CA PHE A 165 1.11 -20.96 -3.91
C PHE A 165 2.48 -21.55 -3.55
N VAL A 166 3.07 -22.29 -4.49
CA VAL A 166 4.45 -22.77 -4.43
C VAL A 166 5.31 -21.88 -5.32
N VAL A 167 6.44 -21.42 -4.77
CA VAL A 167 7.42 -20.61 -5.50
C VAL A 167 8.61 -21.51 -5.85
N GLU A 168 8.81 -21.74 -7.14
CA GLU A 168 9.90 -22.55 -7.66
C GLU A 168 10.95 -21.67 -8.33
N TYR A 169 12.21 -21.81 -7.92
CA TYR A 169 13.32 -21.06 -8.48
C TYR A 169 14.01 -21.87 -9.57
N LEU A 170 14.18 -21.27 -10.76
CA LEU A 170 14.83 -21.92 -11.89
C LEU A 170 16.36 -21.84 -11.83
N ASP A 171 16.88 -20.77 -11.24
CA ASP A 171 18.31 -20.47 -11.24
C ASP A 171 18.89 -20.55 -9.81
N PRO A 172 20.16 -20.98 -9.63
CA PRO A 172 20.85 -20.96 -8.33
C PRO A 172 20.94 -19.54 -7.73
N LEU A 173 20.99 -18.52 -8.59
CA LEU A 173 20.99 -17.10 -8.21
C LEU A 173 19.60 -16.59 -7.79
N LYS A 174 18.56 -17.42 -7.87
CA LYS A 174 17.17 -17.10 -7.48
C LYS A 174 16.62 -15.84 -8.15
N ILE A 175 16.99 -15.61 -9.42
CA ILE A 175 16.57 -14.45 -10.22
C ILE A 175 15.24 -14.74 -10.91
N LYS A 176 15.12 -15.90 -11.54
CA LYS A 176 13.90 -16.36 -12.19
C LYS A 176 13.15 -17.33 -11.29
N ALA A 177 11.86 -17.07 -11.10
CA ALA A 177 10.98 -17.93 -10.32
C ALA A 177 9.62 -18.08 -10.99
N HIS A 178 8.99 -19.23 -10.78
CA HIS A 178 7.60 -19.47 -11.14
C HIS A 178 6.75 -19.62 -9.90
N CYS A 179 5.51 -19.18 -10.03
CA CYS A 179 4.46 -19.38 -9.05
C CYS A 179 3.49 -20.42 -9.60
N VAL A 180 3.33 -21.52 -8.87
CA VAL A 180 2.51 -22.66 -9.26
C VAL A 180 1.49 -22.97 -8.17
N ALA A 181 0.29 -23.36 -8.57
CA ALA A 181 -0.71 -23.94 -7.68
C ALA A 181 -1.48 -25.04 -8.42
N PRO A 182 -1.83 -26.16 -7.76
CA PRO A 182 -2.44 -27.29 -8.45
C PRO A 182 -3.87 -26.99 -8.90
N ARG A 183 -4.72 -26.47 -7.99
CA ARG A 183 -6.12 -26.11 -8.28
C ARG A 183 -6.53 -24.89 -7.48
N VAL A 184 -7.57 -24.21 -7.95
CA VAL A 184 -8.16 -23.08 -7.21
C VAL A 184 -8.66 -23.50 -5.82
N SER A 185 -9.14 -24.74 -5.66
CA SER A 185 -9.60 -25.27 -4.38
C SER A 185 -8.50 -25.41 -3.31
N SER A 186 -7.22 -25.55 -3.69
CA SER A 186 -6.11 -25.64 -2.73
C SER A 186 -5.63 -24.27 -2.24
N LEU A 187 -6.12 -23.19 -2.85
CA LEU A 187 -5.74 -21.84 -2.48
C LEU A 187 -6.57 -21.34 -1.28
N HIS A 188 -5.92 -20.50 -0.47
CA HIS A 188 -6.51 -19.94 0.74
C HIS A 188 -7.02 -18.52 0.46
N GLY A 189 -8.26 -18.26 0.86
CA GLY A 189 -8.92 -16.95 0.71
C GLY A 189 -8.72 -16.04 1.92
N ASP A 190 -7.76 -16.35 2.80
CA ASP A 190 -7.63 -15.71 4.10
C ASP A 190 -6.63 -14.55 4.07
N TRP A 191 -6.95 -13.50 4.83
CA TRP A 191 -6.06 -12.36 5.04
C TRP A 191 -6.06 -11.93 6.51
N HIS A 192 -5.12 -11.05 6.84
CA HIS A 192 -5.02 -10.53 8.19
C HIS A 192 -6.06 -9.42 8.40
N THR A 193 -7.21 -9.80 8.94
CA THR A 193 -8.35 -8.90 9.16
C THR A 193 -8.01 -7.72 10.07
N GLU A 194 -7.11 -7.88 11.04
CA GLU A 194 -6.68 -6.75 11.87
C GLU A 194 -5.86 -5.69 11.11
N LYS A 195 -5.12 -6.08 10.07
CA LYS A 195 -4.28 -5.14 9.29
C LYS A 195 -5.10 -4.42 8.23
N VAL A 196 -6.02 -5.14 7.59
CA VAL A 196 -6.88 -4.65 6.51
C VAL A 196 -8.32 -5.03 6.81
N GLN A 197 -9.14 -4.02 7.11
CA GLN A 197 -10.55 -4.17 7.43
C GLN A 197 -11.39 -3.56 6.31
N ILE A 198 -12.43 -4.27 5.88
CA ILE A 198 -13.49 -3.68 5.06
C ILE A 198 -14.41 -2.94 6.03
N VAL A 199 -14.69 -1.67 5.74
CA VAL A 199 -15.55 -0.83 6.57
C VAL A 199 -16.83 -0.56 5.80
N GLU A 200 -17.96 -0.94 6.39
CA GLU A 200 -19.27 -0.64 5.85
C GLU A 200 -19.61 0.84 6.04
N LEU A 201 -20.56 1.36 5.24
CA LEU A 201 -20.87 2.79 5.22
C LEU A 201 -21.28 3.33 6.61
N LEU A 202 -22.11 2.57 7.34
CA LEU A 202 -22.58 2.97 8.66
C LEU A 202 -21.45 2.97 9.70
N ASP A 203 -20.56 1.98 9.64
CA ASP A 203 -19.38 1.93 10.50
C ASP A 203 -18.43 3.08 10.21
N ALA A 204 -18.24 3.43 8.93
CA ALA A 204 -17.45 4.60 8.53
C ALA A 204 -18.05 5.90 9.08
N ALA A 205 -19.38 6.06 9.01
CA ALA A 205 -20.07 7.22 9.57
C ALA A 205 -19.93 7.28 11.11
N SER A 206 -20.05 6.14 11.79
CA SER A 206 -19.83 6.02 13.23
C SER A 206 -18.40 6.39 13.63
N MET A 207 -17.39 5.88 12.91
CA MET A 207 -15.99 6.26 13.13
C MET A 207 -15.76 7.76 12.93
N LEU A 208 -16.39 8.36 11.91
CA LEU A 208 -16.29 9.79 11.65
C LEU A 208 -16.92 10.62 12.78
N GLN A 209 -18.10 10.22 13.26
CA GLN A 209 -18.77 10.87 14.39
C GLN A 209 -17.94 10.77 15.68
N GLN A 210 -17.37 9.58 15.95
CA GLN A 210 -16.47 9.38 17.10
C GLN A 210 -15.19 10.21 16.99
N ALA A 211 -14.62 10.33 15.80
CA ALA A 211 -13.45 11.16 15.55
C ALA A 211 -13.76 12.65 15.80
N ASP A 212 -14.91 13.15 15.31
CA ASP A 212 -15.33 14.53 15.55
C ASP A 212 -15.53 14.83 17.05
N GLN A 213 -16.19 13.91 17.78
CA GLN A 213 -16.33 14.03 19.23
C GLN A 213 -14.96 14.06 19.93
N SER A 214 -14.05 13.14 19.56
CA SER A 214 -12.71 13.06 20.14
C SER A 214 -11.89 14.33 19.86
N LEU A 215 -12.03 14.92 18.67
CA LEU A 215 -11.36 16.17 18.31
C LEU A 215 -11.85 17.34 19.17
N ARG A 216 -13.17 17.47 19.39
CA ARG A 216 -13.73 18.50 20.28
C ARG A 216 -13.24 18.33 21.72
N GLU A 217 -13.16 17.11 22.22
CA GLU A 217 -12.62 16.83 23.56
C GLU A 217 -11.14 17.20 23.68
N GLN A 218 -10.35 16.95 22.63
CA GLN A 218 -8.94 17.36 22.59
C GLN A 218 -8.80 18.88 22.53
N GLU A 219 -9.63 19.57 21.75
CA GLU A 219 -9.62 21.04 21.64
C GLU A 219 -9.89 21.70 23.01
N VAL A 220 -10.86 21.20 23.78
CA VAL A 220 -11.11 21.68 25.14
C VAL A 220 -9.93 21.44 26.06
N LYS A 221 -9.24 20.29 25.94
CA LYS A 221 -8.04 20.01 26.74
C LYS A 221 -6.88 20.92 26.37
N VAL A 222 -6.66 21.15 25.07
CA VAL A 222 -5.63 22.07 24.55
C VAL A 222 -5.87 23.47 25.09
N ARG A 223 -7.10 23.99 24.98
CA ARG A 223 -7.46 25.31 25.52
C ARG A 223 -7.18 25.44 27.02
N LYS A 224 -7.53 24.43 27.82
CA LYS A 224 -7.24 24.43 29.28
C LYS A 224 -5.74 24.43 29.57
N LEU A 225 -4.93 23.76 28.76
CA LEU A 225 -3.47 23.76 28.91
C LEU A 225 -2.89 25.12 28.51
N GLU A 226 -3.39 25.73 27.45
CA GLU A 226 -3.01 27.08 27.02
C GLU A 226 -3.32 28.12 28.10
N GLU A 227 -4.52 28.10 28.69
CA GLU A 227 -4.90 28.98 29.80
C GLU A 227 -3.96 28.82 31.01
N ARG A 228 -3.56 27.59 31.37
CA ARG A 228 -2.59 27.36 32.46
C ARG A 228 -1.20 27.89 32.11
N ILE A 229 -0.76 27.72 30.86
CA ILE A 229 0.52 28.24 30.40
C ILE A 229 0.53 29.77 30.48
N GLU A 230 -0.57 30.44 30.13
CA GLU A 230 -0.68 31.90 30.26
C GLU A 230 -0.62 32.36 31.71
N VAL A 231 -1.28 31.65 32.64
CA VAL A 231 -1.20 31.94 34.07
C VAL A 231 0.24 31.80 34.57
N PHE A 232 0.91 30.68 34.27
CA PHE A 232 2.29 30.49 34.69
C PHE A 232 3.25 31.51 34.06
N LYS A 233 3.05 31.88 32.79
CA LYS A 233 3.83 32.96 32.16
C LYS A 233 3.63 34.30 32.88
N ARG A 234 2.41 34.60 33.32
CA ARG A 234 2.11 35.83 34.07
C ARG A 234 2.78 35.82 35.44
N GLU A 235 2.72 34.69 36.16
CA GLU A 235 3.39 34.52 37.45
C GLU A 235 4.91 34.61 37.31
N ASP A 236 5.51 33.94 36.32
CA ASP A 236 6.94 34.01 36.03
C ASP A 236 7.39 35.44 35.73
N ASN A 237 6.62 36.19 34.96
CA ASN A 237 6.91 37.61 34.71
C ASN A 237 6.84 38.44 35.99
N GLY A 238 5.86 38.17 36.86
CA GLY A 238 5.75 38.82 38.18
C GLY A 238 6.93 38.47 39.11
N LEU A 239 7.37 37.22 39.11
CA LEU A 239 8.54 36.77 39.87
C LEU A 239 9.82 37.44 39.35
N ARG A 240 10.04 37.44 38.03
CA ARG A 240 11.19 38.12 37.40
C ARG A 240 11.22 39.62 37.71
N PHE A 241 10.06 40.27 37.69
CA PHE A 241 9.94 41.67 38.10
C PHE A 241 10.34 41.86 39.56
N THR A 242 9.80 41.04 40.48
CA THR A 242 10.12 41.11 41.91
C THR A 242 11.60 40.87 42.19
N ILE A 243 12.20 39.88 41.53
CA ILE A 243 13.65 39.59 41.63
C ILE A 243 14.45 40.80 41.15
N THR A 244 14.06 41.43 40.03
CA THR A 244 14.75 42.61 39.49
C THR A 244 14.64 43.80 40.43
N CYS A 245 13.48 44.03 41.05
CA CYS A 245 13.30 45.05 42.09
C CYS A 245 14.18 44.79 43.31
N LEU A 246 14.25 43.54 43.80
CA LEU A 246 15.13 43.15 44.91
C LEU A 246 16.60 43.36 44.57
N VAL A 247 17.04 42.95 43.38
CA VAL A 247 18.42 43.17 42.92
C VAL A 247 18.75 44.65 42.84
N ALA A 248 17.87 45.47 42.24
CA ALA A 248 18.05 46.92 42.16
C ALA A 248 18.13 47.57 43.56
N PHE A 249 17.27 47.14 44.50
CA PHE A 249 17.30 47.61 45.88
C PHE A 249 18.60 47.23 46.59
N CYS A 250 19.07 45.99 46.47
CA CYS A 250 20.33 45.54 47.05
C CYS A 250 21.54 46.33 46.50
N VAL A 251 21.58 46.57 45.19
CA VAL A 251 22.64 47.38 44.55
C VAL A 251 22.61 48.82 45.05
N PHE A 252 21.43 49.42 45.19
CA PHE A 252 21.27 50.78 45.72
C PHE A 252 21.72 50.88 47.18
N GLN A 253 21.32 49.94 48.03
CA GLN A 253 21.74 49.87 49.44
C GLN A 253 23.26 49.71 49.56
N ALA A 254 23.86 48.82 48.76
CA ALA A 254 25.32 48.66 48.72
C ALA A 254 26.03 49.96 48.30
N GLY A 255 25.50 50.67 47.29
CA GLY A 255 26.02 51.97 46.87
C GLY A 255 25.94 53.05 47.96
N LEU A 256 24.81 53.13 48.68
CA LEU A 256 24.65 54.03 49.82
C LEU A 256 25.63 53.71 50.96
N LEU A 257 25.79 52.42 51.30
CA LEU A 257 26.74 51.99 52.33
C LEU A 257 28.19 52.37 51.97
N ILE A 258 28.60 52.14 50.72
CA ILE A 258 29.93 52.55 50.23
C ILE A 258 30.08 54.06 50.32
N TRP A 259 29.08 54.84 49.89
CA TRP A 259 29.11 56.31 49.94
C TRP A 259 29.23 56.84 51.38
N ILE A 260 28.51 56.24 52.34
CA ILE A 260 28.62 56.60 53.76
C ILE A 260 30.01 56.23 54.30
N ALA A 261 30.54 55.05 53.96
CA ALA A 261 31.84 54.58 54.47
C ALA A 261 33.05 55.30 53.85
N THR A 262 32.88 55.93 52.69
CA THR A 262 33.94 56.66 51.97
C THR A 262 33.91 58.18 52.20
N ARG A 263 32.98 58.67 53.04
CA ARG A 263 32.85 60.07 53.44
C ARG A 263 33.30 60.27 54.88
#